data_AF-A0A354J7M7-F1
#
_entry.id   AF-A0A354J7M7-F1
#
_cell.length_a   1.000
_cell.length_b   1.000
_cell.length_c   1.000
_cell.angle_alpha   90.00
_cell.angle_beta   90.00
_cell.angle_gamma   90.00
#
_symmetry.space_group_name_H-M   'P 1'
#
loop_
_entity.id
_entity.type
_entity.pdbx_description
1 polymer ?
#
loop_
_entity_poly.entity_id
_entity_poly.type
_entity_poly.pdbx_seq_one_letter_code
_entity_poly.pdbx_strand_id
1 'polypeptide(L)'
;LNEFAERTGVEDILNFAEIFSTAKRSGGDLVKVIRSTANAISDKVEVKREIITMVTAKKYEADIMKIIPLGIIFYLQFFSPGFLDPLYHNILGKMVMSILLIAYLCAYYLADKIVAIEV
;
A
#
# COMPACT_ATOMS: atom_id res chain seq x y z
N LEU A 1 -3.37 35.69 -22.05
CA LEU A 1 -3.48 34.45 -21.23
C LEU A 1 -3.07 34.70 -19.79
N ASN A 2 -1.89 35.28 -19.50
CA ASN A 2 -1.51 35.64 -18.12
C ASN A 2 -2.54 36.52 -17.41
N GLU A 3 -3.04 37.57 -18.08
CA GLU A 3 -4.09 38.45 -17.52
C GLU A 3 -5.43 37.74 -17.28
N PHE A 4 -5.72 36.64 -18.00
CA PHE A 4 -6.89 35.80 -17.75
C PHE A 4 -6.65 34.84 -16.59
N ALA A 5 -5.44 34.27 -16.49
CA ALA A 5 -5.03 33.38 -15.42
C ALA A 5 -4.98 34.08 -14.05
N GLU A 6 -4.41 35.29 -13.97
CA GLU A 6 -4.37 36.10 -12.75
C GLU A 6 -5.77 36.41 -12.22
N ARG A 7 -6.74 36.65 -13.12
CA ARG A 7 -8.13 36.93 -12.75
C ARG A 7 -8.89 35.71 -12.25
N THR A 8 -8.46 34.49 -12.62
CA THR A 8 -9.13 33.26 -12.19
C THR A 8 -8.70 32.80 -10.80
N GLY A 9 -7.53 33.21 -10.30
CA GLY A 9 -7.02 32.81 -8.99
C GLY A 9 -6.70 31.31 -8.84
N VAL A 10 -6.76 30.55 -9.93
CA VAL A 10 -6.46 29.12 -9.96
C VAL A 10 -4.99 28.95 -10.36
N GLU A 11 -4.19 28.44 -9.44
CA GLU A 11 -2.73 28.29 -9.57
C GLU A 11 -2.32 27.47 -10.81
N ASP A 12 -3.08 26.42 -11.14
CA ASP A 12 -2.84 25.59 -12.32
C ASP A 12 -2.96 26.37 -13.65
N ILE A 13 -3.88 27.33 -13.73
CA ILE A 13 -4.09 28.15 -14.94
C ILE A 13 -2.94 29.16 -15.09
N LEU A 14 -2.41 29.66 -13.96
CA LEU A 14 -1.26 30.56 -13.92
C LEU A 14 0.01 29.86 -14.43
N ASN A 15 0.30 28.67 -13.86
CA ASN A 15 1.41 27.82 -14.29
C ASN A 15 1.30 27.45 -15.78
N PHE A 16 0.11 27.10 -16.25
CA PHE A 16 -0.10 26.80 -17.67
C PHE A 16 0.20 28.00 -18.57
N ALA A 17 -0.27 29.19 -18.20
CA ALA A 17 -0.06 30.41 -18.98
C ALA A 17 1.43 30.83 -19.02
N GLU A 18 2.15 30.66 -17.91
CA GLU A 18 3.58 30.96 -17.80
C GLU A 18 4.44 30.00 -18.62
N ILE A 19 4.19 28.69 -18.52
CA ILE A 19 4.85 27.65 -19.33
C ILE A 19 4.57 27.88 -20.82
N PHE A 20 3.31 28.17 -21.18
CA PHE A 20 2.93 28.47 -22.56
C PHE A 20 3.66 29.71 -23.10
N SER A 21 3.79 30.78 -22.30
CA SER A 21 4.49 31.99 -22.71
C SER A 21 6.01 31.77 -22.87
N THR A 22 6.61 31.00 -21.96
CA THR A 22 8.03 30.68 -21.96
C THR A 22 8.39 29.82 -23.16
N ALA A 23 7.57 28.82 -23.43
CA ALA A 23 7.80 27.88 -24.52
C ALA A 23 7.48 28.48 -25.89
N LYS A 24 6.53 29.43 -25.98
CA LYS A 24 6.29 30.22 -27.21
C LYS A 24 7.46 31.17 -27.53
N ARG A 25 8.21 31.64 -26.52
CA ARG A 25 9.31 32.60 -26.67
C ARG A 25 10.68 31.95 -26.88
N SER A 26 10.89 30.73 -26.40
CA SER A 26 12.20 30.06 -26.51
C SER A 26 12.46 29.38 -27.87
N GLY A 27 11.45 29.22 -28.74
CA GLY A 27 11.59 28.47 -30.00
C GLY A 27 12.02 27.01 -29.80
N GLY A 28 11.97 26.50 -28.56
CA GLY A 28 12.24 25.10 -28.27
C GLY A 28 11.10 24.25 -28.78
N ASP A 29 11.40 23.02 -29.20
CA ASP A 29 10.41 22.07 -29.67
C ASP A 29 9.47 21.70 -28.51
N LEU A 30 8.42 22.50 -28.37
CA LEU A 30 7.30 22.32 -27.46
C LEU A 30 6.73 20.90 -27.58
N VAL A 31 6.70 20.37 -28.79
CA VAL A 31 6.26 19.00 -29.07
C VAL A 31 7.23 18.00 -28.43
N LYS A 32 8.54 18.26 -28.46
CA LYS A 32 9.56 17.45 -27.78
C LYS A 32 9.45 17.51 -26.26
N VAL A 33 9.24 18.69 -25.67
CA VAL A 33 9.08 18.84 -24.19
C VAL A 33 7.79 18.15 -23.72
N ILE A 34 6.68 18.37 -24.43
CA ILE A 34 5.39 17.71 -24.15
C ILE A 34 5.54 16.20 -24.27
N ARG A 35 6.17 15.70 -25.34
CA ARG A 35 6.40 14.26 -25.56
C ARG A 35 7.28 13.65 -24.48
N SER A 36 8.37 14.32 -24.10
CA SER A 36 9.25 13.84 -23.03
C SER A 36 8.52 13.78 -21.68
N THR A 37 7.68 14.77 -21.39
CA THR A 37 6.87 14.81 -20.16
C THR A 37 5.79 13.74 -20.16
N ALA A 38 5.10 13.55 -21.30
CA ALA A 38 4.10 12.49 -21.46
C ALA A 38 4.71 11.10 -21.28
N ASN A 39 5.91 10.86 -21.82
CA ASN A 39 6.64 9.61 -21.60
C ASN A 39 7.00 9.43 -20.12
N ALA A 40 7.56 10.44 -19.45
CA ALA A 40 7.91 10.36 -18.03
C ALA A 40 6.68 10.11 -17.13
N ILE A 41 5.52 10.69 -17.47
CA ILE A 41 4.25 10.41 -16.78
C ILE A 41 3.84 8.95 -17.03
N SER A 42 3.93 8.48 -18.27
CA SER A 42 3.58 7.11 -18.62
C SER A 42 4.44 6.09 -17.85
N ASP A 43 5.75 6.30 -17.81
CA ASP A 43 6.70 5.46 -17.07
C ASP A 43 6.35 5.46 -15.57
N LYS A 44 6.03 6.63 -15.01
CA LYS A 44 5.62 6.75 -13.60
C LYS A 44 4.31 6.03 -13.30
N VAL A 45 3.35 6.05 -14.22
CA VAL A 45 2.08 5.31 -14.10
C VAL A 45 2.33 3.81 -14.15
N GLU A 46 3.22 3.34 -15.03
CA GLU A 46 3.60 1.95 -15.15
C GLU A 46 4.24 1.43 -13.85
N VAL A 47 5.26 2.13 -13.34
CA VAL A 47 5.90 1.79 -12.05
C VAL A 47 4.88 1.80 -10.91
N LYS A 48 3.98 2.79 -10.86
CA LYS A 48 2.93 2.84 -9.83
C LYS A 48 1.99 1.63 -9.91
N ARG A 49 1.62 1.20 -11.12
CA ARG A 49 0.79 -0.01 -11.31
C ARG A 49 1.53 -1.27 -10.88
N GLU A 50 2.82 -1.37 -11.15
CA GLU A 50 3.66 -2.48 -10.71
C GLU A 50 3.70 -2.55 -9.17
N ILE A 51 3.95 -1.42 -8.51
CA ILE A 51 3.92 -1.31 -7.03
C ILE A 51 2.57 -1.78 -6.48
N ILE A 52 1.47 -1.23 -6.99
CA ILE A 52 0.10 -1.60 -6.56
C ILE A 52 -0.15 -3.10 -6.71
N THR A 53 0.32 -3.68 -7.81
CA THR A 53 0.15 -5.11 -8.06
C THR A 53 0.96 -5.94 -7.05
N MET A 54 2.22 -5.56 -6.80
CA MET A 54 3.09 -6.26 -5.85
C MET A 54 2.57 -6.17 -4.41
N VAL A 55 2.14 -4.99 -3.96
CA VAL A 55 1.63 -4.83 -2.59
C VAL A 55 0.26 -5.49 -2.44
N THR A 56 -0.61 -5.44 -3.45
CA THR A 56 -1.86 -6.21 -3.44
C THR A 56 -1.58 -7.70 -3.27
N ALA A 57 -0.59 -8.26 -3.97
CA ALA A 57 -0.19 -9.66 -3.77
C ALA A 57 0.30 -9.93 -2.34
N LYS A 58 1.13 -9.05 -1.78
CA LYS A 58 1.60 -9.17 -0.39
C LYS A 58 0.50 -9.01 0.66
N LYS A 59 -0.51 -8.19 0.39
CA LYS A 59 -1.72 -8.09 1.20
C LYS A 59 -2.46 -9.42 1.25
N TYR A 60 -2.66 -10.06 0.10
CA TYR A 60 -3.30 -11.38 0.04
C TYR A 60 -2.50 -12.45 0.78
N GLU A 61 -1.17 -12.47 0.64
CA GLU A 61 -0.32 -13.39 1.42
C GLU A 61 -0.48 -13.17 2.94
N ALA A 62 -0.44 -11.91 3.39
CA ALA A 62 -0.64 -11.57 4.80
C ALA A 62 -2.04 -11.96 5.31
N ASP A 63 -3.08 -11.74 4.50
CA ASP A 63 -4.46 -12.11 4.84
C ASP A 63 -4.63 -13.63 4.97
N ILE A 64 -4.00 -14.43 4.10
CA ILE A 64 -3.96 -15.89 4.23
C ILE A 64 -3.23 -16.28 5.52
N MET A 65 -2.09 -15.67 5.79
CA MET A 65 -1.26 -15.99 6.96
C MET A 65 -1.97 -15.73 8.28
N LYS A 66 -2.90 -14.76 8.34
CA LYS A 66 -3.78 -14.51 9.50
C LYS A 66 -4.75 -15.67 9.75
N ILE A 67 -5.23 -16.34 8.70
CA ILE A 67 -6.22 -17.44 8.79
C ILE A 67 -5.56 -18.76 9.20
N ILE A 68 -4.29 -18.99 8.84
CA ILE A 68 -3.58 -20.26 9.07
C ILE A 68 -3.64 -20.74 10.54
N PRO A 69 -3.32 -19.92 11.57
CA PRO A 69 -3.36 -20.38 12.96
C PRO A 69 -4.76 -20.87 13.39
N LEU A 70 -5.83 -20.18 12.94
CA LEU A 70 -7.20 -20.59 13.20
C LEU A 70 -7.51 -21.92 12.51
N GLY A 71 -7.07 -22.09 11.26
CA GLY A 71 -7.21 -23.34 10.51
C GLY A 71 -6.51 -24.52 11.20
N ILE A 72 -5.29 -24.31 11.73
CA ILE A 72 -4.55 -25.33 12.48
C ILE A 72 -5.27 -25.70 13.77
N ILE A 73 -5.77 -24.72 14.54
CA ILE A 73 -6.53 -24.98 15.77
C ILE A 73 -7.79 -25.81 15.44
N PHE A 74 -8.55 -25.42 14.42
CA PHE A 74 -9.75 -26.13 14.01
C PHE A 74 -9.45 -27.55 13.53
N TYR A 75 -8.40 -27.71 12.72
CA TYR A 75 -7.93 -29.01 12.25
C TYR A 75 -7.56 -29.92 13.41
N LEU A 76 -6.74 -29.45 14.36
CA LEU A 76 -6.34 -30.24 15.51
C LEU A 76 -7.54 -30.59 16.39
N GLN A 77 -8.49 -29.67 16.59
CA GLN A 77 -9.67 -29.95 17.39
C GLN A 77 -10.60 -31.00 16.78
N PHE A 78 -10.76 -31.01 15.44
CA PHE A 78 -11.61 -31.95 14.74
C PHE A 78 -10.97 -33.35 14.61
N PHE A 79 -9.68 -33.41 14.26
CA PHE A 79 -8.98 -34.66 14.00
C PHE A 79 -8.31 -35.27 15.25
N SER A 80 -7.97 -34.46 16.26
CA SER A 80 -7.29 -34.89 17.49
C SER A 80 -7.82 -34.14 18.72
N PRO A 81 -9.07 -34.44 19.14
CA PRO A 81 -9.64 -33.83 20.33
C PRO A 81 -8.78 -34.16 21.56
N GLY A 82 -8.50 -33.15 22.38
CA GLY A 82 -7.66 -33.26 23.59
C GLY A 82 -6.18 -32.92 23.40
N PHE A 83 -5.69 -32.76 22.16
CA PHE A 83 -4.28 -32.41 21.91
C PHE A 83 -3.90 -31.04 22.50
N LEU A 84 -4.82 -30.08 22.49
CA LEU A 84 -4.58 -28.73 23.00
C LEU A 84 -4.84 -28.59 24.52
N ASP A 85 -5.41 -29.60 25.18
CA ASP A 85 -5.79 -29.52 26.60
C ASP A 85 -4.63 -29.17 27.53
N PRO A 86 -3.41 -29.72 27.36
CA PRO A 86 -2.26 -29.34 28.20
C PRO A 86 -1.84 -27.87 28.06
N LEU A 87 -2.11 -27.25 26.90
CA LEU A 87 -1.82 -25.82 26.69
C LEU A 87 -2.81 -24.92 27.44
N TYR A 88 -4.05 -25.38 27.66
CA TYR A 88 -5.11 -24.57 28.28
C TYR A 88 -5.38 -24.89 29.76
N HIS A 89 -5.06 -26.11 30.24
CA HIS A 89 -5.34 -26.51 31.62
C HIS A 89 -4.29 -26.03 32.64
N ASN A 90 -3.00 -26.03 32.27
CA ASN A 90 -1.92 -25.68 33.20
C ASN A 90 -1.69 -24.17 33.29
N ILE A 91 -1.35 -23.66 34.49
CA ILE A 91 -1.02 -22.24 34.71
C ILE A 91 0.16 -21.80 33.81
N LEU A 92 1.17 -22.65 33.67
CA LEU A 92 2.28 -22.41 32.74
C LEU A 92 1.81 -22.35 31.28
N GLY A 93 0.91 -23.25 30.88
CA GLY A 93 0.31 -23.26 29.55
C GLY A 93 -0.46 -21.96 29.26
N LYS A 94 -1.28 -21.51 30.22
CA LYS A 94 -2.03 -20.24 30.12
C LYS A 94 -1.11 -19.03 29.98
N MET A 95 0.01 -18.98 30.70
CA MET A 95 1.00 -17.90 30.56
C MET A 95 1.64 -17.90 29.16
N VAL A 96 2.08 -19.06 28.68
CA VAL A 96 2.68 -19.20 27.34
C VAL A 96 1.69 -18.82 26.24
N MET A 97 0.45 -19.30 26.33
CA MET A 97 -0.61 -18.96 25.37
C MET A 97 -0.94 -17.46 25.39
N SER A 98 -0.92 -16.83 26.56
CA SER A 98 -1.14 -15.38 26.68
C SER A 98 -0.02 -14.58 26.00
N ILE A 99 1.24 -14.97 26.17
CA ILE A 99 2.39 -14.33 25.51
C ILE A 99 2.31 -14.52 23.99
N LEU A 100 2.02 -15.74 23.53
CA LEU A 100 1.87 -16.05 22.12
C LEU A 100 0.70 -15.26 21.49
N LEU A 101 -0.41 -15.11 22.20
CA LEU A 101 -1.55 -14.31 21.74
C LEU A 101 -1.15 -12.83 21.59
N ILE A 102 -0.45 -12.26 22.57
CA ILE A 102 0.03 -10.87 22.50
C ILE A 102 0.99 -10.71 21.33
N ALA A 103 1.95 -11.62 21.16
CA ALA A 103 2.89 -11.60 20.04
C ALA A 103 2.16 -11.70 18.69
N TYR A 104 1.14 -12.56 18.60
CA TYR A 104 0.30 -12.68 17.41
C TYR A 104 -0.47 -11.39 17.11
N LEU A 105 -1.09 -10.77 18.12
CA LEU A 105 -1.78 -9.48 17.95
C LEU A 105 -0.83 -8.36 17.53
N CYS A 106 0.38 -8.31 18.10
CA CYS A 106 1.42 -7.39 17.68
C CYS A 106 1.84 -7.63 16.22
N ALA A 107 2.05 -8.88 15.82
CA ALA A 107 2.39 -9.24 14.45
C ALA A 107 1.27 -8.90 13.47
N TYR A 108 0.01 -9.14 13.85
CA TYR A 108 -1.18 -8.78 13.09
C TYR A 108 -1.23 -7.27 12.83
N TYR A 109 -1.06 -6.47 13.89
CA TYR A 109 -1.04 -5.01 13.77
C TYR A 109 0.13 -4.50 12.92
N LEU A 110 1.31 -5.11 13.05
CA LEU A 110 2.48 -4.77 12.24
C LEU A 110 2.26 -5.11 10.77
N ALA A 111 1.68 -6.28 10.48
CA ALA A 111 1.36 -6.71 9.13
C ALA A 111 0.36 -5.75 8.47
N ASP A 112 -0.71 -5.38 9.18
CA ASP A 112 -1.68 -4.40 8.69
C ASP A 112 -1.03 -3.03 8.45
N LYS A 113 -0.18 -2.57 9.36
CA LYS A 113 0.51 -1.29 9.20
C LYS A 113 1.47 -1.29 8.02
N ILE A 114 2.22 -2.37 7.80
CA ILE A 114 3.16 -2.47 6.67
C ILE A 114 2.41 -2.54 5.35
N VAL A 115 1.32 -3.29 5.29
CA VAL A 115 0.50 -3.44 4.09
C VAL A 115 -0.35 -2.20 3.81
N ALA A 116 -0.77 -1.47 4.85
CA ALA A 116 -1.45 -0.18 4.72
C ALA A 116 -0.53 0.94 4.23
N ILE A 117 0.78 0.74 4.19
CA ILE A 117 1.71 1.62 3.47
C ILE A 117 1.54 1.32 1.99
N GLU A 118 0.41 1.75 1.44
CA GLU A 118 0.21 1.87 0.01
C GLU A 118 -0.63 3.11 -0.29
N VAL A 119 0.13 4.14 -0.68
CA VAL A 119 -0.22 5.48 -1.19
C VAL A 119 -0.78 6.46 -0.15
#